data_AF-A0A820PD08-F1
#
_entry.id   AF-A0A820PD08-F1
#
_cell.length_a   1.000
_cell.length_b   1.000
_cell.length_c   1.000
_cell.angle_alpha   90.00
_cell.angle_beta   90.00
_cell.angle_gamma   90.00
#
_symmetry.space_group_name_H-M   'P 1'
#
loop_
_entity.id
_entity.type
_entity.pdbx_description
1 polymer ?
#
loop_
_entity_poly.entity_id
_entity_poly.type
_entity_poly.pdbx_seq_one_letter_code
_entity_poly.pdbx_strand_id
1 'polypeptide(L)'
;GILPAGVSIGLVIDEPICGRIINRYRQFSKTTSVMNFIRWLSSTSDGIRLLNSDLIINDKGNIVGRYSKIDLFYVQPDYLVIRE
;
A
#
# COMPACT_ATOMS: atom_id res chain seq x y z
N GLY A 1 10.84 14.42 0.50
CA GLY A 1 12.03 14.08 1.30
C GLY A 1 12.89 13.12 0.52
N ILE A 2 14.21 13.25 0.61
CA ILE A 2 15.16 12.34 -0.02
C ILE A 2 15.13 11.04 0.78
N LEU A 3 14.79 9.92 0.13
CA LEU A 3 14.83 8.62 0.78
C LEU A 3 16.29 8.17 0.91
N PRO A 4 16.72 7.64 2.06
CA PRO A 4 18.07 7.12 2.19
C PRO A 4 18.33 5.97 1.19
N ALA A 5 19.60 5.77 0.83
CA ALA A 5 20.01 4.63 0.02
C ALA A 5 19.55 3.34 0.71
N GLY A 6 18.87 2.45 -0.05
CA GLY A 6 18.27 1.24 0.51
C GLY A 6 16.80 1.40 0.93
N VAL A 7 16.02 2.16 0.16
CA VAL A 7 14.56 2.21 0.25
C VAL A 7 13.95 1.92 -1.11
N SER A 8 12.94 1.04 -1.14
CA SER A 8 12.13 0.74 -2.33
C SER A 8 10.67 1.10 -2.07
N ILE A 9 10.01 1.67 -3.09
CA ILE A 9 8.59 2.00 -3.08
C ILE A 9 7.83 1.13 -4.08
N GLY A 10 6.77 0.47 -3.62
CA GLY A 10 5.83 -0.29 -4.46
C GLY A 10 4.39 0.15 -4.25
N LEU A 11 3.56 -0.01 -5.29
CA LEU A 11 2.10 0.10 -5.20
C LEU A 11 1.48 -1.27 -5.46
N VAL A 12 0.67 -1.74 -4.51
CA VAL A 12 -0.08 -3.00 -4.60
C VAL A 12 -1.56 -2.72 -4.40
N ILE A 13 -2.39 -3.25 -5.30
CA ILE A 13 -3.84 -3.07 -5.28
C ILE A 13 -4.51 -4.36 -4.85
N ASP A 14 -5.39 -4.26 -3.85
CA ASP A 14 -6.33 -5.28 -3.39
C ASP A 14 -5.72 -6.66 -3.10
N GLU A 15 -4.52 -6.67 -2.53
CA GLU A 15 -3.86 -7.91 -2.12
C GLU A 15 -4.07 -8.14 -0.62
N PRO A 16 -4.30 -9.36 -0.13
CA PRO A 16 -4.24 -9.65 1.30
C PRO A 16 -2.85 -9.35 1.90
N ILE A 17 -2.78 -9.00 3.19
CA ILE A 17 -1.50 -8.72 3.87
C ILE A 17 -0.54 -9.93 3.88
N CYS A 18 -1.08 -11.14 3.82
CA CYS A 18 -0.35 -12.41 3.70
C CYS A 18 -0.35 -12.94 2.25
N GLY A 19 -0.75 -12.11 1.29
CA GLY A 19 -0.87 -12.47 -0.11
C GLY A 19 0.48 -12.67 -0.80
N ARG A 20 0.41 -13.28 -1.99
CA ARG A 20 1.57 -13.58 -2.84
C ARG A 20 2.41 -12.34 -3.13
N ILE A 21 1.79 -11.19 -3.41
CA ILE A 21 2.51 -9.96 -3.76
C ILE A 21 3.25 -9.41 -2.54
N ILE A 22 2.58 -9.28 -1.39
CA ILE A 22 3.23 -8.80 -0.16
C ILE A 22 4.37 -9.75 0.25
N ASN A 23 4.19 -11.06 0.12
CA ASN A 23 5.24 -12.04 0.39
C ASN A 23 6.46 -11.88 -0.54
N ARG A 24 6.29 -11.46 -1.79
CA ARG A 24 7.42 -11.15 -2.68
C ARG A 24 8.24 -9.97 -2.15
N TYR A 25 7.59 -8.92 -1.66
CA TYR A 25 8.31 -7.79 -1.06
C TYR A 25 8.98 -8.15 0.27
N ARG A 26 8.37 -9.02 1.09
CA ARG A 26 9.02 -9.58 2.28
C ARG A 26 10.28 -10.35 1.92
N GLN A 27 10.22 -11.18 0.88
CA GLN A 27 11.38 -11.92 0.39
C GLN A 27 12.44 -10.99 -0.19
N PHE A 28 12.04 -10.01 -0.99
CA PHE A 28 12.94 -9.01 -1.55
C PHE A 28 13.69 -8.23 -0.46
N SER A 29 12.99 -7.81 0.60
CA SER A 29 13.58 -7.11 1.75
C SER A 29 14.68 -7.97 2.39
N LYS A 30 14.41 -9.27 2.60
CA LYS A 30 15.39 -10.24 3.13
C LYS A 30 16.60 -10.42 2.23
N THR A 31 16.37 -10.60 0.92
CA THR A 31 17.46 -10.89 -0.01
C THR A 31 18.37 -9.70 -0.26
N THR A 32 17.83 -8.48 -0.17
CA THR A 32 18.57 -7.25 -0.46
C THR A 32 19.02 -6.50 0.79
N SER A 33 18.62 -6.93 1.99
CA SER A 33 18.84 -6.22 3.25
C SER A 33 18.35 -4.75 3.20
N VAL A 34 17.20 -4.54 2.56
CA VAL A 34 16.60 -3.22 2.29
C VAL A 34 15.24 -3.11 2.97
N MET A 35 14.97 -1.93 3.53
CA MET A 35 13.65 -1.58 4.03
C MET A 35 12.71 -1.21 2.87
N ASN A 36 11.50 -1.77 2.86
CA ASN A 36 10.51 -1.52 1.82
C ASN A 36 9.32 -0.75 2.39
N PHE A 37 8.92 0.29 1.67
CA PHE A 37 7.72 1.09 1.95
C PHE A 37 6.72 0.83 0.83
N ILE A 38 5.61 0.19 1.15
CA ILE A 38 4.65 -0.26 0.14
C ILE A 38 3.34 0.46 0.37
N ARG A 39 2.88 1.17 -0.66
CA ARG A 39 1.50 1.59 -0.71
C ARG A 39 0.64 0.39 -1.07
N TRP A 40 -0.35 0.14 -0.25
CA TRP A 40 -1.16 -1.05 -0.25
C TRP A 40 -2.62 -0.65 -0.14
N LEU A 41 -3.39 -0.89 -1.20
CA LEU A 41 -4.84 -0.80 -1.16
C LEU A 41 -5.40 -2.14 -0.67
N SER A 42 -6.20 -2.12 0.39
CA SER A 42 -6.84 -3.33 0.91
C SER A 42 -8.34 -3.16 0.98
N SER A 43 -9.09 -4.18 0.55
CA SER A 43 -10.54 -4.21 0.74
C SER A 43 -10.90 -4.08 2.22
N THR A 44 -11.89 -3.22 2.50
CA THR A 44 -12.58 -3.18 3.79
C THR A 44 -13.40 -4.46 4.01
N SER A 45 -13.82 -4.71 5.24
CA SER A 45 -14.63 -5.89 5.59
C SER A 45 -15.98 -5.96 4.85
N ASP A 46 -16.49 -4.81 4.39
CA ASP A 46 -17.72 -4.74 3.59
C ASP A 46 -17.48 -5.08 2.10
N GLY A 47 -16.24 -5.18 1.64
CA GLY A 47 -15.87 -5.46 0.25
C GLY A 47 -16.22 -4.33 -0.73
N ILE A 48 -16.73 -3.19 -0.26
CA ILE A 48 -17.20 -2.09 -1.11
C ILE A 48 -16.10 -1.03 -1.27
N ARG A 49 -15.24 -0.86 -0.26
CA ARG A 49 -14.24 0.21 -0.21
C ARG A 49 -12.83 -0.35 -0.17
N LEU A 50 -11.89 0.46 -0.64
CA LEU A 50 -10.45 0.20 -0.49
C LEU A 50 -9.86 1.16 0.54
N LEU A 51 -9.08 0.61 1.47
CA LEU A 51 -8.25 1.36 2.40
C LEU A 51 -6.90 1.64 1.77
N ASN A 52 -6.56 2.91 1.59
CA ASN A 52 -5.21 3.33 1.20
C ASN A 52 -4.29 3.26 2.41
N SER A 53 -3.43 2.24 2.43
CA SER A 53 -2.51 1.98 3.54
C SER A 53 -1.06 2.03 3.08
N ASP A 54 -0.16 2.41 3.97
CA ASP A 54 1.28 2.25 3.79
C ASP A 54 1.76 1.14 4.74
N LEU A 55 2.54 0.21 4.22
CA LEU A 55 3.20 -0.87 4.95
C LEU A 55 4.70 -0.63 4.98
N ILE A 56 5.31 -0.88 6.14
CA ILE A 56 6.76 -0.83 6.32
C ILE A 56 7.24 -2.25 6.58
N ILE A 57 8.10 -2.76 5.69
CA ILE A 57 8.75 -4.05 5.81
C ILE A 57 10.23 -3.82 6.09
N ASN A 58 10.74 -4.36 7.20
CA ASN A 58 12.16 -4.26 7.54
C ASN A 58 13.03 -5.21 6.69
N ASP A 59 14.34 -5.07 6.80
CA ASP A 59 15.37 -5.90 6.16
C ASP A 59 15.26 -7.40 6.47
N LYS A 60 14.62 -7.78 7.58
CA LYS A 60 14.31 -9.18 7.94
C LYS A 60 13.01 -9.69 7.30
N GLY A 61 12.33 -8.88 6.50
CA GLY A 61 11.05 -9.21 5.86
C GLY A 61 9.87 -9.25 6.81
N ASN A 62 9.97 -8.58 7.98
CA ASN A 62 8.87 -8.43 8.93
C ASN A 62 8.13 -7.13 8.66
N ILE A 63 6.80 -7.17 8.74
CA ILE A 63 5.97 -5.95 8.73
C ILE A 63 6.14 -5.32 10.12
N VAL A 64 6.73 -4.13 10.16
CA VAL A 64 7.03 -3.39 11.41
C VAL A 64 6.18 -2.13 11.54
N GLY A 65 5.50 -1.72 10.47
CA GLY A 65 4.62 -0.58 10.47
C GLY A 65 3.46 -0.79 9.52
N ARG A 66 2.28 -0.34 9.94
CA ARG A 66 1.08 -0.22 9.12
C ARG A 66 0.43 1.11 9.45
N TYR A 67 0.18 1.89 8.42
CA TYR A 67 -0.55 3.14 8.51
C TYR A 67 -1.69 3.09 7.48
N SER A 68 -2.87 3.57 7.84
CA SER A 68 -3.97 3.75 6.90
C SER A 68 -4.26 5.23 6.79
N LYS A 69 -4.32 5.73 5.55
CA LYS A 69 -4.55 7.14 5.27
C LYS A 69 -5.92 7.55 5.82
N ILE A 70 -5.92 8.50 6.75
CA ILE A 70 -7.11 9.01 7.41
C ILE A 70 -7.87 9.96 6.46
N ASP A 71 -7.15 10.91 5.87
CA ASP A 71 -7.72 11.88 4.93
C ASP A 71 -7.56 11.40 3.49
N LEU A 72 -8.67 10.93 2.91
CA LEU A 72 -8.75 10.62 1.49
C LEU A 72 -8.99 11.90 0.69
N PHE A 73 -8.29 12.05 -0.42
CA PHE A 73 -8.57 13.12 -1.36
C PHE A 73 -9.84 12.73 -2.13
N TYR A 74 -10.95 13.34 -1.77
CA TYR A 74 -12.23 13.14 -2.45
C TYR A 74 -12.38 14.20 -3.54
N VAL A 75 -12.28 13.77 -4.80
CA VAL A 75 -12.70 14.60 -5.92
C VAL A 75 -14.21 14.40 -6.06
N GLN A 76 -15.00 15.42 -5.73
CA GLN A 76 -16.40 15.44 -6.17
C GLN A 76 -16.39 15.37 -7.69
N PRO A 77 -17.02 14.37 -8.32
CA PRO A 77 -17.16 14.37 -9.76
C PRO A 77 -18.07 15.54 -10.12
N ASP A 78 -17.46 16.57 -10.68
CA ASP A 78 -18.13 17.68 -11.32
C ASP A 78 -18.90 17.14 -12.53
N TYR A 79 -20.21 16.92 -12.34
CA TYR A 79 -21.29 16.79 -13.33
C TYR A 79 -21.25 15.57 -14.28
N LEU A 80 -22.26 14.70 -14.16
CA LEU A 80 -22.86 14.02 -15.31
C LEU A 80 -24.33 14.45 -15.39
N VAL A 81 -24.58 15.63 -15.98
CA VAL A 81 -25.94 15.99 -16.39
C VAL A 81 -26.23 15.20 -17.67
N ILE A 82 -26.84 14.02 -17.53
CA ILE A 82 -27.61 13.44 -18.64
C ILE A 82 -28.90 14.24 -18.66
N ARG A 83 -29.01 15.20 -19.58
CA ARG A 83 -30.32 15.75 -19.94
C ARG A 83 -31.01 14.72 -20.81
N GLU A 84 -32.17 14.25 -20.37
CA GLU A 84 -33.15 13.55 -21.22
C GLU A 84 -33.66 14.48 -22.33
#